data_AF-A0A357FWE8-F1
#
_entry.id   AF-A0A357FWE8-F1
#
_cell.length_a   1.000
_cell.length_b   1.000
_cell.length_c   1.000
_cell.angle_alpha   90.00
_cell.angle_beta   90.00
_cell.angle_gamma   90.00
#
_symmetry.space_group_name_H-M   'P 1'
#
loop_
_entity.id
_entity.type
_entity.pdbx_description
1 polymer ?
#
loop_
_entity_poly.entity_id
_entity_poly.type
_entity_poly.pdbx_seq_one_letter_code
_entity_poly.pdbx_strand_id
1 'polypeptide(L)'
;IETINKLVRTSRQMMHEIGREPIPEELAARLHMPLDKVRKVLKIAKEPVSLETPIGDEEDSSLGDFIEDKNAILPIDSAIHSNLRETTTRVLASLTPREERVLRMRFGIGMNTDHTLEEVGQQFNVTRERIRQIEAKA
;
A
#
# COMPACT_ATOMS: atom_id res chain seq x y z
N ILE A 1 -20.13 18.76 -4.99
CA ILE A 1 -21.52 18.48 -4.52
C ILE A 1 -22.56 18.81 -5.60
N GLU A 2 -22.51 20.00 -6.21
CA GLU A 2 -23.47 20.39 -7.28
C GLU A 2 -23.56 19.38 -8.44
N THR A 3 -22.43 18.88 -8.94
CA THR A 3 -22.40 17.88 -10.02
C THR A 3 -23.05 16.55 -9.63
N ILE A 4 -22.93 16.12 -8.37
CA ILE A 4 -23.57 14.90 -7.86
C ILE A 4 -25.09 15.09 -7.83
N ASN A 5 -25.56 16.20 -7.27
CA ASN A 5 -26.99 16.52 -7.20
C ASN A 5 -27.63 16.64 -8.59
N LYS A 6 -26.92 17.25 -9.55
CA LYS A 6 -27.37 17.34 -10.93
C LYS A 6 -27.48 15.97 -11.59
N LEU A 7 -26.50 15.10 -11.37
CA LEU A 7 -26.47 13.74 -11.92
C LEU A 7 -27.60 12.87 -11.34
N VAL A 8 -27.81 12.91 -10.02
CA VAL A 8 -28.91 12.16 -9.36
C VAL A 8 -30.28 12.65 -9.85
N ARG A 9 -30.47 13.96 -10.01
CA ARG A 9 -31.73 14.53 -10.54
C ARG A 9 -31.98 14.09 -11.99
N THR A 10 -30.99 14.19 -12.86
CA THR A 10 -31.12 13.76 -14.26
C THR A 10 -31.33 12.26 -14.37
N SER A 11 -30.68 11.45 -13.52
CA SER A 11 -30.91 10.00 -13.48
C SER A 11 -32.37 9.65 -13.13
N ARG A 12 -32.94 10.29 -12.08
CA ARG A 12 -34.35 10.10 -11.71
C ARG A 12 -35.33 10.56 -12.80
N GLN A 13 -35.04 11.68 -13.45
CA GLN A 13 -35.87 12.17 -14.56
C GLN A 13 -35.86 11.17 -15.73
N MET A 14 -34.69 10.70 -16.12
CA MET A 14 -34.57 9.70 -17.19
C MET A 14 -35.28 8.40 -16.79
N MET A 15 -35.13 7.93 -15.55
CA MET A 15 -35.84 6.75 -15.07
C MET A 15 -37.36 6.84 -15.25
N HIS A 16 -37.96 8.02 -15.05
CA HIS A 16 -39.38 8.25 -15.32
C HIS A 16 -39.71 8.30 -16.83
N GLU A 17 -38.81 8.83 -17.66
CA GLU A 17 -39.00 8.95 -19.12
C GLU A 17 -38.83 7.60 -19.85
N ILE A 18 -37.81 6.81 -19.50
CA ILE A 18 -37.44 5.54 -20.18
C ILE A 18 -37.89 4.28 -19.43
N GLY A 19 -38.46 4.42 -18.23
CA GLY A 19 -39.00 3.31 -17.43
C GLY A 19 -37.96 2.34 -16.86
N ARG A 20 -36.66 2.66 -16.95
CA ARG A 20 -35.53 1.89 -16.42
C ARG A 20 -34.41 2.81 -15.94
N GLU A 21 -33.46 2.30 -15.17
CA GLU A 21 -32.26 3.07 -14.85
C GLU A 21 -31.43 3.40 -16.11
N PRO A 22 -30.97 4.64 -16.26
CA PRO A 22 -30.15 5.06 -17.40
C PRO A 22 -28.72 4.53 -17.26
N ILE A 23 -28.12 4.12 -18.38
CA ILE A 23 -26.71 3.70 -18.38
C ILE A 23 -25.76 4.92 -18.29
N PRO A 24 -24.53 4.76 -17.78
CA PRO A 24 -23.58 5.88 -17.66
C PRO A 24 -23.32 6.63 -18.97
N GLU A 25 -23.37 5.96 -20.11
CA GLU A 25 -23.23 6.55 -21.44
C GLU A 25 -24.39 7.48 -21.80
N GLU A 26 -25.63 7.10 -21.46
CA GLU A 26 -26.84 7.93 -21.67
C GLU A 26 -26.79 9.18 -20.79
N LEU A 27 -26.37 9.03 -19.53
CA LEU A 27 -26.18 10.15 -18.61
C LEU A 27 -25.09 11.12 -19.09
N ALA A 28 -23.98 10.59 -19.62
CA ALA A 28 -22.88 11.38 -20.17
C ALA A 28 -23.33 12.23 -21.35
N ALA A 29 -24.08 11.63 -22.29
CA ALA A 29 -24.63 12.34 -23.44
C ALA A 29 -25.64 13.42 -23.01
N ARG A 30 -26.54 13.12 -22.08
CA ARG A 30 -27.57 14.07 -21.61
C ARG A 30 -26.96 15.25 -20.85
N LEU A 31 -25.95 15.01 -20.02
CA LEU A 31 -25.28 16.01 -19.19
C LEU A 31 -24.16 16.75 -19.91
N HIS A 32 -23.83 16.38 -21.15
CA HIS A 32 -22.69 16.91 -21.91
C HIS A 32 -21.39 16.82 -21.11
N MET A 33 -21.19 15.67 -20.46
CA MET A 33 -20.05 15.39 -19.61
C MET A 33 -19.27 14.17 -20.13
N PRO A 34 -17.94 14.13 -19.95
CA PRO A 34 -17.17 12.93 -20.28
C PRO A 34 -17.63 11.71 -19.48
N LEU A 35 -17.71 10.54 -20.13
CA LEU A 35 -18.13 9.27 -19.52
C LEU A 35 -17.32 8.93 -18.26
N ASP A 36 -16.00 9.13 -18.29
CA ASP A 36 -15.12 8.89 -17.14
C ASP A 36 -15.49 9.74 -15.94
N LYS A 37 -15.92 10.98 -16.18
CA LYS A 37 -16.36 11.90 -15.13
C LYS A 37 -17.68 11.42 -14.52
N VAL A 38 -18.63 10.97 -15.35
CA VAL A 38 -19.90 10.39 -14.90
C VAL A 38 -19.65 9.14 -14.04
N ARG A 39 -18.79 8.21 -14.49
CA ARG A 39 -18.45 6.99 -13.74
C ARG A 39 -17.78 7.29 -12.40
N LYS A 40 -16.85 8.25 -12.36
CA LYS A 40 -16.22 8.70 -11.10
C LYS A 40 -17.22 9.32 -10.14
N VAL A 41 -18.09 10.21 -10.64
CA VAL A 41 -19.11 10.87 -9.82
C VAL A 41 -20.12 9.86 -9.28
N LEU A 42 -20.56 8.89 -10.09
CA LEU A 42 -21.43 7.79 -9.65
C LEU A 42 -20.77 6.94 -8.56
N LYS A 43 -19.47 6.68 -8.66
CA LYS A 43 -18.72 5.92 -7.64
C LYS A 43 -18.63 6.69 -6.31
N ILE A 44 -18.42 8.00 -6.37
CA ILE A 44 -18.32 8.88 -5.18
C ILE A 44 -19.68 9.12 -4.54
N ALA A 45 -20.75 9.15 -5.34
CA ALA A 45 -22.11 9.38 -4.86
C ALA A 45 -22.71 8.19 -4.09
N LYS A 46 -22.05 7.01 -4.11
CA LYS A 46 -22.47 5.86 -3.30
C LYS A 46 -22.20 6.14 -1.83
N GLU A 47 -23.23 6.03 -1.01
CA GLU A 47 -23.09 6.13 0.44
C GLU A 47 -22.32 4.91 0.97
N PRO A 48 -21.46 5.10 1.98
CA PRO A 48 -20.77 3.98 2.62
C PRO A 48 -21.80 3.06 3.28
N VAL A 49 -21.53 1.76 3.23
CA VAL A 49 -22.36 0.75 3.90
C VAL A 49 -21.85 0.56 5.32
N SER A 50 -22.77 0.40 6.29
CA SER A 50 -22.38 0.13 7.67
C SER A 50 -21.72 -1.24 7.79
N LEU A 51 -20.62 -1.33 8.54
CA LEU A 51 -19.98 -2.62 8.85
C LEU A 51 -20.87 -3.52 9.72
N GLU A 52 -21.82 -2.94 10.46
CA GLU A 52 -22.80 -3.67 11.27
C GLU A 52 -23.98 -4.19 10.44
N THR A 53 -23.96 -4.00 9.12
CA THR A 53 -25.03 -4.49 8.25
C THR A 53 -25.03 -6.02 8.32
N PRO A 54 -26.14 -6.67 8.75
CA PRO A 54 -26.19 -8.12 8.87
C PRO A 54 -26.08 -8.76 7.49
N ILE A 55 -25.38 -9.89 7.40
CA ILE A 55 -25.20 -10.65 6.17
C ILE A 55 -25.81 -12.04 6.34
N GLY A 56 -26.72 -12.38 5.43
CA GLY A 56 -27.41 -13.67 5.44
C GLY A 56 -28.56 -13.72 6.44
N ASP A 57 -29.07 -14.92 6.67
CA ASP A 57 -30.18 -15.19 7.61
C ASP A 57 -29.68 -15.48 9.03
N GLU A 58 -28.36 -15.53 9.25
CA GLU A 58 -27.75 -15.75 10.55
C GLU A 58 -27.56 -14.39 11.26
N GLU A 59 -28.26 -14.20 12.39
CA GLU A 59 -28.30 -12.93 13.13
C GLU A 59 -26.94 -12.50 13.73
N ASP A 60 -25.94 -13.39 13.76
CA ASP A 60 -24.64 -13.15 14.39
C ASP A 60 -23.55 -12.67 13.42
N SER A 61 -23.80 -12.63 12.10
CA SER A 61 -22.78 -12.27 11.10
C SER A 61 -22.99 -10.85 10.53
N SER A 62 -21.99 -9.99 10.69
CA SER A 62 -21.99 -8.63 10.15
C SER A 62 -21.04 -8.48 8.96
N LEU A 63 -21.26 -7.47 8.12
CA LEU A 63 -20.38 -7.15 6.98
C LEU A 63 -18.93 -6.93 7.40
N GLY A 64 -18.70 -6.37 8.58
CA GLY A 64 -17.38 -6.13 9.15
C GLY A 64 -16.57 -7.41 9.36
N ASP A 65 -17.22 -8.52 9.72
CA ASP A 65 -16.56 -9.79 10.03
C ASP A 65 -15.88 -10.43 8.82
N PHE A 66 -16.27 -10.02 7.61
CA PHE A 66 -15.70 -10.52 6.35
C PHE A 66 -14.62 -9.61 5.76
N ILE A 67 -14.30 -8.49 6.41
CA ILE A 67 -13.25 -7.58 5.93
C ILE A 67 -11.90 -7.99 6.53
N GLU A 68 -11.08 -8.64 5.71
CA GLU A 68 -9.71 -8.96 6.08
C GLU A 68 -8.84 -7.71 6.24
N ASP A 69 -7.97 -7.70 7.25
CA ASP A 69 -6.91 -6.71 7.36
C ASP A 69 -5.74 -7.08 6.44
N LYS A 70 -5.65 -6.39 5.31
CA LYS A 70 -4.57 -6.59 4.32
C LYS A 70 -3.21 -6.06 4.77
N ASN A 71 -3.16 -5.29 5.86
CA ASN A 71 -1.91 -4.76 6.41
C ASN A 71 -1.36 -5.63 7.54
N ALA A 72 -2.12 -6.61 8.01
CA ALA A 72 -1.69 -7.51 9.06
C ALA A 72 -0.49 -8.36 8.57
N ILE A 73 0.59 -8.33 9.34
CA ILE A 73 1.75 -9.19 9.06
C ILE A 73 1.38 -10.62 9.44
N LEU A 74 1.47 -11.54 8.49
CA LEU A 74 1.20 -12.95 8.75
C LEU A 74 2.27 -13.52 9.70
N PRO A 75 1.90 -14.39 10.66
CA PRO A 75 2.86 -15.00 11.59
C PRO A 75 3.99 -15.75 10.88
N ILE A 76 3.70 -16.37 9.72
CA ILE A 76 4.69 -17.05 8.90
C ILE A 76 5.71 -16.08 8.31
N ASP A 77 5.26 -14.93 7.79
CA ASP A 77 6.13 -13.91 7.23
C ASP A 77 7.00 -13.30 8.33
N SER A 78 6.42 -13.04 9.50
CA SER A 78 7.15 -12.60 10.69
C SER A 78 8.26 -13.58 11.11
N ALA A 79 7.97 -14.89 11.09
CA ALA A 79 8.95 -15.93 11.37
C ALA A 79 10.07 -15.96 10.30
N ILE A 80 9.72 -15.83 9.01
CA ILE A 80 10.68 -15.75 7.91
C ILE A 80 11.60 -14.52 8.08
N HIS A 81 11.04 -13.35 8.35
CA HIS A 81 11.82 -12.12 8.57
C HIS A 81 12.75 -12.25 9.78
N SER A 82 12.28 -12.86 10.86
CA SER A 82 13.09 -13.11 12.06
C SER A 82 14.24 -14.08 11.76
N ASN A 83 13.96 -15.17 11.04
CA ASN A 83 14.96 -16.14 10.62
C ASN A 83 16.00 -15.53 9.67
N LEU A 84 15.55 -14.73 8.70
CA LEU A 84 16.43 -13.99 7.78
C LEU A 84 17.37 -13.06 8.55
N ARG A 85 16.85 -12.33 9.54
CA ARG A 85 17.66 -11.43 10.38
C ARG A 85 18.73 -12.21 11.16
N GLU A 86 18.36 -13.34 11.77
CA GLU A 86 19.30 -14.18 12.51
C GLU A 86 20.38 -14.77 11.59
N THR A 87 19.96 -15.33 10.46
CA THR A 87 20.87 -15.93 9.47
C THR A 87 21.83 -14.89 8.90
N THR A 88 21.34 -13.71 8.55
CA THR A 88 22.18 -12.59 8.08
C THR A 88 23.18 -12.18 9.16
N THR A 89 22.75 -12.09 10.41
CA THR A 89 23.62 -11.76 11.55
C THR A 89 24.72 -12.81 11.72
N ARG A 90 24.39 -14.10 11.55
CA ARG A 90 25.33 -15.23 11.65
C ARG A 90 26.35 -15.23 10.51
N VAL A 91 25.91 -14.96 9.28
CA VAL A 91 26.80 -14.86 8.11
C VAL A 91 27.74 -13.67 8.26
N LEU A 92 27.22 -12.50 8.67
CA LEU A 92 28.05 -11.31 8.91
C LEU A 92 29.10 -11.54 10.01
N ALA A 93 28.79 -12.33 11.03
CA ALA A 93 29.73 -12.70 12.09
C ALA A 93 30.89 -13.60 11.61
N SER A 94 30.81 -14.17 10.39
CA SER A 94 31.91 -14.94 9.78
C SER A 94 32.95 -14.06 9.07
N LEU A 95 32.62 -12.79 8.81
CA LEU A 95 33.53 -11.83 8.20
C LEU A 95 34.51 -11.27 9.22
N THR A 96 35.52 -10.53 8.76
CA THR A 96 36.37 -9.80 9.70
C THR A 96 35.55 -8.72 10.42
N PRO A 97 35.89 -8.36 11.68
CA PRO A 97 35.15 -7.33 12.44
C PRO A 97 35.04 -5.98 11.70
N ARG A 98 35.98 -5.70 10.81
CA ARG A 98 35.99 -4.49 9.99
C ARG A 98 35.02 -4.59 8.81
N GLU A 99 35.01 -5.71 8.09
CA GLU A 99 34.07 -5.98 6.98
C GLU A 99 32.63 -6.05 7.48
N GLU A 100 32.38 -6.79 8.58
CA GLU A 100 31.08 -6.89 9.23
C GLU A 100 30.52 -5.50 9.55
N ARG A 101 31.32 -4.65 10.20
CA ARG A 101 30.87 -3.33 10.66
C ARG A 101 30.62 -2.37 9.49
N VAL A 102 31.43 -2.46 8.43
CA VAL A 102 31.19 -1.72 7.17
C VAL A 102 29.85 -2.11 6.55
N LEU A 103 29.55 -3.41 6.43
CA LEU A 103 28.30 -3.90 5.85
C LEU A 103 27.08 -3.57 6.71
N ARG A 104 27.17 -3.75 8.04
CA ARG A 104 26.08 -3.39 8.96
C ARG A 104 25.72 -1.92 8.88
N MET A 105 26.72 -1.04 8.83
CA MET A 105 26.51 0.40 8.67
C MET A 105 25.95 0.75 7.30
N ARG A 106 26.45 0.12 6.24
CA ARG A 106 26.03 0.39 4.86
C ARG A 106 24.56 0.04 4.61
N PHE A 107 24.09 -1.06 5.18
CA PHE A 107 22.73 -1.58 4.99
C PHE A 107 21.80 -1.35 6.19
N GLY A 108 22.26 -0.67 7.25
CA GLY A 108 21.46 -0.41 8.45
C GLY A 108 21.13 -1.67 9.28
N ILE A 109 21.91 -2.75 9.15
CA ILE A 109 21.60 -4.04 9.81
C ILE A 109 21.89 -3.93 11.31
N GLY A 110 20.82 -3.83 12.11
CA GLY A 110 20.91 -3.60 13.55
C GLY A 110 21.14 -2.14 13.93
N MET A 111 20.91 -1.21 13.00
CA MET A 111 20.99 0.23 13.21
C MET A 111 19.67 0.88 12.79
N ASN A 112 19.45 2.13 13.21
CA ASN A 112 18.22 2.86 12.89
C ASN A 112 18.20 3.38 11.44
N THR A 113 19.37 3.59 10.85
CA THR A 113 19.55 4.16 9.51
C THR A 113 20.72 3.50 8.79
N ASP A 114 20.60 3.38 7.47
CA ASP A 114 21.70 3.08 6.57
C ASP A 114 22.60 4.31 6.41
N HIS A 115 23.87 4.08 6.08
CA HIS A 115 24.87 5.13 5.86
C HIS A 115 25.41 5.06 4.44
N THR A 116 25.73 6.20 3.86
CA THR A 116 26.38 6.30 2.55
C THR A 116 27.83 5.82 2.60
N LEU A 117 28.40 5.45 1.44
CA LEU A 117 29.81 5.05 1.35
C LEU A 117 30.78 6.13 1.88
N GLU A 118 30.40 7.39 1.76
CA GLU A 118 31.20 8.53 2.22
C GLU A 118 31.13 8.67 3.74
N GLU A 119 29.95 8.57 4.35
CA GLU A 119 29.77 8.58 5.81
C GLU A 119 30.47 7.39 6.49
N VAL A 120 30.37 6.20 5.90
CA VAL A 120 31.11 5.03 6.38
C VAL A 120 32.61 5.26 6.22
N GLY A 121 33.05 5.83 5.09
CA GLY A 121 34.47 6.16 4.87
C GLY A 121 35.02 7.13 5.93
N GLN A 122 34.27 8.16 6.27
CA GLN A 122 34.63 9.12 7.32
C GLN A 122 34.77 8.45 8.69
N GLN A 123 33.84 7.57 9.08
CA GLN A 123 33.94 6.87 10.37
C GLN A 123 35.14 5.90 10.46
N PHE A 124 35.52 5.29 9.34
CA PHE A 124 36.64 4.34 9.28
C PHE A 124 37.98 4.99 8.89
N ASN A 125 38.04 6.33 8.76
CA ASN A 125 39.19 7.09 8.27
C ASN A 125 39.77 6.52 6.96
N VAL A 126 38.90 6.17 6.02
CA VAL A 126 39.27 5.64 4.70
C VAL A 126 38.49 6.31 3.59
N THR A 127 39.00 6.22 2.37
CA THR A 127 38.33 6.79 1.20
C THR A 127 37.05 6.03 0.86
N ARG A 128 36.11 6.71 0.22
CA ARG A 128 34.89 6.12 -0.34
C ARG A 128 35.19 4.88 -1.20
N GLU A 129 36.21 4.94 -2.06
CA GLU A 129 36.58 3.81 -2.93
C GLU A 129 37.10 2.62 -2.12
N ARG A 130 37.77 2.86 -0.99
CA ARG A 130 38.21 1.77 -0.12
C ARG A 130 37.03 1.04 0.52
N ILE A 131 35.97 1.74 0.93
CA ILE A 131 34.74 1.12 1.41
C ILE A 131 34.08 0.28 0.32
N ARG A 132 34.00 0.80 -0.92
CA ARG A 132 33.45 0.06 -2.06
C ARG A 132 34.20 -1.24 -2.35
N GLN A 133 35.53 -1.23 -2.23
CA GLN A 133 36.35 -2.43 -2.37
C GLN A 133 36.10 -3.47 -1.28
N ILE A 134 35.89 -3.02 -0.03
CA ILE A 134 35.57 -3.89 1.09
C ILE A 134 34.20 -4.54 0.87
N GLU A 135 33.20 -3.77 0.44
CA GLU A 135 31.86 -4.25 0.10
C GLU A 135 31.88 -5.26 -1.07
N ALA A 136 32.72 -5.06 -2.08
CA ALA A 136 32.81 -5.97 -3.21
C ALA A 136 33.61 -7.26 -2.93
N LYS A 137 34.41 -7.27 -1.86
CA LYS A 137 35.27 -8.40 -1.47
C LYS A 137 34.62 -9.30 -0.43
N ALA A 138 33.85 -8.70 0.48
CA ALA A 138 33.07 -9.40 1.50
C ALA A 138 31.89 -10.16 0.87
#